data_AF-A0A8J7AZ97-F1
#
_entry.id   AF-A0A8J7AZ97-F1
#
_cell.length_a   1.000
_cell.length_b   1.000
_cell.length_c   1.000
_cell.angle_alpha   90.00
_cell.angle_beta   90.00
_cell.angle_gamma   90.00
#
_symmetry.space_group_name_H-M   'P 1'
#
loop_
_entity.id
_entity.type
_entity.pdbx_description
1 polymer ?
#
loop_
_entity_poly.entity_id
_entity_poly.type
_entity_poly.pdbx_seq_one_letter_code
_entity_poly.pdbx_strand_id
1 'polypeptide(L)'
;MLSNHQLLQELRQKQEQLERFRRAAGQSIQALLDQYDWGIITGAGHGGLSLVTLRFDHRIALDDPFLLALAEEAERTWGPVDFALFSGESQDPVRVLSRTLLDRRWRWRQSSR
;
A
#
# COMPACT_ATOMS: atom_id res chain seq x y z
N MET A 1 9.37 13.08 -23.63
CA MET A 1 10.53 12.61 -22.84
C MET A 1 10.80 13.64 -21.75
N LEU A 2 10.77 13.24 -20.48
CA LEU A 2 11.15 14.12 -19.38
C LEU A 2 12.64 14.44 -19.47
N SER A 3 13.03 15.67 -19.19
CA SER A 3 14.45 16.02 -19.04
C SER A 3 15.01 15.39 -17.76
N ASN A 4 16.33 15.11 -17.72
CA ASN A 4 16.99 14.53 -16.54
C ASN A 4 16.72 15.32 -15.24
N HIS A 5 16.58 16.65 -15.35
CA HIS A 5 16.25 17.51 -14.22
C HIS A 5 14.81 17.32 -13.71
N GLN A 6 13.85 17.13 -14.61
CA GLN A 6 12.45 16.87 -14.24
C GLN A 6 12.31 15.49 -13.57
N LEU A 7 13.01 14.48 -14.09
CA LEU A 7 13.04 13.16 -13.48
C LEU A 7 13.64 13.20 -12.07
N LEU A 8 14.75 13.90 -11.86
CA LEU A 8 15.37 14.08 -10.55
C LEU A 8 14.44 14.78 -9.55
N GLN A 9 13.69 15.78 -10.00
CA GLN A 9 12.70 16.47 -9.17
C GLN A 9 11.54 15.55 -8.77
N GLU A 10 10.98 14.79 -9.72
CA GLU A 10 9.92 13.82 -9.42
C GLU A 10 10.41 12.73 -8.45
N LEU A 11 11.62 12.21 -8.64
CA LEU A 11 12.21 11.22 -7.74
C LEU A 11 12.40 11.77 -6.33
N ARG A 12 12.87 13.01 -6.18
CA ARG A 12 12.96 13.67 -4.86
C ARG A 12 11.59 13.83 -4.21
N GLN A 13 10.58 14.27 -4.96
CA GLN A 13 9.23 14.45 -4.42
C GLN A 13 8.66 13.11 -3.94
N LYS A 14 8.82 12.03 -4.72
CA LYS A 14 8.40 10.68 -4.32
C LYS A 14 9.15 10.19 -3.10
N GLN A 15 10.47 10.41 -3.03
CA GLN A 15 11.28 10.05 -1.87
C GLN A 15 10.84 10.80 -0.61
N GLU A 16 10.57 12.10 -0.71
CA GLU A 16 10.05 12.88 0.42
C GLU A 16 8.67 12.39 0.89
N GLN A 17 7.79 12.01 -0.03
CA GLN A 17 6.48 11.45 0.31
C GLN A 17 6.61 10.12 1.05
N LEU A 18 7.49 9.23 0.57
CA LEU A 18 7.80 7.95 1.22
C LEU A 18 8.39 8.17 2.62
N GLU A 19 9.34 9.08 2.76
CA GLU A 19 9.96 9.46 4.04
C GLU A 19 8.95 10.00 5.04
N ARG A 20 8.06 10.91 4.59
CA ARG A 20 7.01 11.46 5.46
C ARG A 20 6.04 10.37 5.91
N PHE A 21 5.64 9.48 5.00
CA PHE A 21 4.79 8.35 5.34
C PHE A 21 5.47 7.41 6.33
N ARG A 22 6.75 7.05 6.08
CA ARG A 22 7.52 6.23 7.02
C ARG A 22 7.52 6.85 8.41
N ARG A 23 7.83 8.14 8.54
CA ARG A 23 7.86 8.82 9.85
C ARG A 23 6.50 8.91 10.54
N ALA A 24 5.42 9.05 9.77
CA ALA A 24 4.06 9.08 10.29
C ALA A 24 3.58 7.68 10.71
N ALA A 25 4.00 6.65 9.98
CA ALA A 25 3.72 5.27 10.29
C ALA A 25 4.39 4.87 11.61
N GLY A 26 3.64 4.16 12.46
CA GLY A 26 4.18 3.62 13.70
C GLY A 26 5.37 2.69 13.46
N GLN A 27 6.22 2.50 14.49
CA GLN A 27 7.43 1.67 14.41
C GLN A 27 7.16 0.26 13.89
N SER A 28 6.01 -0.32 14.20
CA SER A 28 5.60 -1.65 13.73
C SER A 28 5.37 -1.70 12.21
N ILE A 29 4.69 -0.71 11.64
CA ILE A 29 4.45 -0.62 10.20
C ILE A 29 5.78 -0.38 9.47
N GLN A 30 6.65 0.48 10.01
CA GLN A 30 7.98 0.72 9.42
C GLN A 30 8.83 -0.56 9.37
N ALA A 31 8.92 -1.29 10.49
CA ALA A 31 9.70 -2.52 10.57
C ALA A 31 9.21 -3.60 9.59
N LEU A 32 7.90 -3.63 9.29
CA LEU A 32 7.32 -4.54 8.32
C LEU A 32 7.52 -4.06 6.87
N LEU A 33 7.39 -2.76 6.61
CA LEU A 33 7.72 -2.19 5.30
C LEU A 33 9.19 -2.34 4.94
N ASP A 34 10.10 -2.43 5.91
CA ASP A 34 11.51 -2.73 5.69
C ASP A 34 11.76 -4.20 5.29
N GLN A 35 10.79 -5.10 5.51
CA GLN A 35 10.87 -6.52 5.16
C GLN A 35 10.32 -6.83 3.76
N TYR A 36 9.52 -5.94 3.18
CA TYR A 36 8.83 -6.16 1.91
C TYR A 36 9.22 -5.12 0.86
N ASP A 37 9.17 -5.51 -0.41
CA ASP A 37 9.27 -4.52 -1.49
C ASP A 37 7.93 -3.80 -1.63
N TRP A 38 7.97 -2.48 -1.56
CA TRP A 38 6.78 -1.65 -1.62
C TRP A 38 7.04 -0.30 -2.29
N GLY A 39 5.96 0.33 -2.74
CA GLY A 39 6.04 1.64 -3.39
C GLY A 39 4.68 2.31 -3.48
N ILE A 40 4.71 3.59 -3.86
CA ILE A 40 3.50 4.37 -4.12
C ILE A 40 3.59 5.06 -5.47
N ILE A 41 2.50 4.98 -6.23
CA ILE A 41 2.33 5.65 -7.52
C ILE A 41 1.07 6.50 -7.44
N THR A 42 1.25 7.81 -7.43
CA THR A 42 0.13 8.77 -7.41
C THR A 42 -0.64 8.71 -8.73
N GLY A 43 -1.98 8.70 -8.65
CA GLY A 43 -2.85 8.75 -9.83
C GLY A 43 -2.97 7.45 -10.64
N ALA A 44 -2.30 6.36 -10.24
CA ALA A 44 -2.30 5.09 -10.98
C ALA A 44 -3.28 4.02 -10.42
N GLY A 45 -3.96 4.34 -9.32
CA GLY A 45 -4.96 3.50 -8.71
C GLY A 45 -6.32 3.61 -9.40
N HIS A 46 -7.24 2.73 -9.01
CA HIS A 46 -8.64 2.78 -9.43
C HIS A 46 -9.21 4.20 -9.27
N GLY A 47 -9.81 4.75 -10.32
CA GLY A 47 -10.40 6.10 -10.29
C GLY A 47 -9.40 7.24 -10.09
N GLY A 48 -8.11 7.02 -10.36
CA GLY A 48 -7.07 8.03 -10.18
C GLY A 48 -6.58 8.16 -8.73
N LEU A 49 -6.91 7.20 -7.87
CA LEU A 49 -6.38 7.14 -6.50
C LEU A 49 -4.87 6.86 -6.51
N SER A 50 -4.22 7.10 -5.38
CA SER A 50 -2.85 6.61 -5.17
C SER A 50 -2.86 5.08 -5.16
N LEU A 51 -1.89 4.47 -5.85
CA LEU A 51 -1.67 3.04 -5.88
C LEU A 51 -0.49 2.68 -4.97
N VAL A 52 -0.73 1.86 -3.97
CA VAL A 52 0.30 1.24 -3.15
C VAL A 52 0.60 -0.15 -3.71
N THR A 53 1.83 -0.39 -4.10
CA THR A 53 2.31 -1.72 -4.51
C THR A 53 3.02 -2.36 -3.33
N LEU A 54 2.70 -3.62 -3.02
CA LEU A 54 3.33 -4.36 -1.93
C LEU A 54 3.57 -5.80 -2.37
N ARG A 55 4.77 -6.31 -2.15
CA ARG A 55 5.14 -7.69 -2.51
C ARG A 55 5.52 -8.51 -1.30
N PHE A 56 4.76 -9.56 -1.11
CA PHE A 56 5.00 -10.59 -0.12
C PHE A 56 5.71 -11.77 -0.79
N ASP A 57 6.58 -12.43 -0.03
CA ASP A 57 7.20 -13.71 -0.39
C ASP A 57 6.28 -14.91 -0.10
N HIS A 58 5.10 -14.67 0.46
CA HIS A 58 4.13 -15.68 0.88
C HIS A 58 2.72 -15.35 0.39
N ARG A 59 1.75 -16.19 0.82
CA ARG A 59 0.32 -16.00 0.53
C ARG A 59 -0.23 -14.78 1.25
N ILE A 60 -1.01 -13.98 0.54
CA ILE A 60 -1.64 -12.79 1.12
C ILE A 60 -2.94 -13.20 1.81
N ALA A 61 -3.05 -12.88 3.09
CA ALA A 61 -4.31 -12.87 3.83
C ALA A 61 -4.85 -11.44 3.88
N LEU A 62 -6.06 -11.18 3.36
CA LEU A 62 -6.62 -9.82 3.33
C LEU A 62 -7.02 -9.30 4.72
N ASP A 63 -7.15 -10.21 5.68
CA ASP A 63 -7.39 -9.93 7.10
C ASP A 63 -6.10 -9.84 7.93
N ASP A 64 -4.94 -9.87 7.27
CA ASP A 64 -3.65 -9.70 7.94
C ASP A 64 -3.62 -8.36 8.71
N PRO A 65 -3.37 -8.38 10.05
CA PRO A 65 -3.30 -7.18 10.87
C PRO A 65 -2.34 -6.11 10.32
N PHE A 66 -1.24 -6.51 9.69
CA PHE A 66 -0.31 -5.59 9.05
C PHE A 66 -0.96 -4.87 7.86
N LEU A 67 -1.60 -5.61 6.96
CA LEU A 67 -2.26 -5.04 5.79
C LEU A 67 -3.37 -4.07 6.20
N LEU A 68 -4.09 -4.40 7.27
CA LEU A 68 -5.13 -3.53 7.83
C LEU A 68 -4.55 -2.25 8.43
N ALA A 69 -3.51 -2.36 9.26
CA ALA A 69 -2.83 -1.19 9.83
C ALA A 69 -2.21 -0.30 8.74
N LEU A 70 -1.65 -0.92 7.70
CA LEU A 70 -1.12 -0.21 6.53
C LEU A 70 -2.23 0.54 5.78
N ALA A 71 -3.39 -0.09 5.58
CA ALA A 71 -4.55 0.55 4.95
C ALA A 71 -5.05 1.75 5.78
N GLU A 72 -5.10 1.64 7.11
CA GLU A 72 -5.49 2.75 7.99
C GLU A 72 -4.51 3.94 7.90
N GLU A 73 -3.21 3.67 7.93
CA GLU A 73 -2.19 4.72 7.86
C GLU A 73 -2.11 5.37 6.46
N ALA A 74 -2.22 4.55 5.41
CA ALA A 74 -2.26 5.04 4.03
C ALA A 74 -3.49 5.92 3.79
N GLU A 75 -4.68 5.53 4.29
CA GLU A 75 -5.87 6.37 4.20
C GLU A 75 -5.72 7.69 4.95
N ARG A 76 -5.10 7.66 6.13
CA ARG A 76 -4.86 8.88 6.92
C ARG A 76 -3.92 9.85 6.21
N THR A 77 -2.96 9.33 5.45
CA THR A 77 -1.92 10.13 4.78
C THR A 77 -2.38 10.66 3.42
N TRP A 78 -3.05 9.84 2.63
CA TRP A 78 -3.35 10.14 1.21
C TRP A 78 -4.84 10.14 0.87
N GLY A 79 -5.72 9.85 1.83
CA GLY A 79 -7.10 9.49 1.54
C GLY A 79 -7.20 8.07 0.98
N PRO A 80 -8.34 7.68 0.40
CA PRO A 80 -8.55 6.34 -0.14
C PRO A 80 -7.43 5.93 -1.09
N VAL A 81 -6.89 4.72 -0.90
CA VAL A 81 -5.83 4.18 -1.75
C VAL A 81 -6.25 2.85 -2.37
N ASP A 82 -5.69 2.57 -3.53
CA ASP A 82 -5.77 1.26 -4.18
C ASP A 82 -4.51 0.47 -3.84
N PHE A 83 -4.65 -0.81 -3.52
CA PHE A 83 -3.53 -1.71 -3.28
C PHE A 83 -3.38 -2.68 -4.44
N ALA A 84 -2.15 -2.83 -4.94
CA ALA A 84 -1.72 -3.94 -5.76
C ALA A 84 -0.83 -4.85 -4.93
N LEU A 85 -1.38 -5.98 -4.48
CA LEU A 85 -0.73 -6.93 -3.59
C LEU A 85 -0.20 -8.11 -4.42
N PHE A 86 1.12 -8.25 -4.48
CA PHE A 86 1.80 -9.35 -5.16
C PHE A 86 2.13 -10.44 -4.13
N SER A 87 1.72 -11.68 -4.38
CA SER A 87 2.10 -12.82 -3.54
C SER A 87 3.34 -13.51 -4.10
N GLY A 88 4.00 -14.32 -3.27
CA GLY A 88 5.07 -15.20 -3.73
C GLY A 88 4.59 -16.33 -4.66
N GLU A 89 3.28 -16.50 -4.83
CA GLU A 89 2.68 -17.60 -5.59
C GLU A 89 2.15 -17.19 -6.98
N SER A 90 1.98 -15.90 -7.25
CA SER A 90 1.38 -15.39 -8.47
C SER A 90 2.08 -14.13 -8.97
N GLN A 91 2.19 -14.00 -10.28
CA GLN A 91 2.67 -12.76 -10.92
C GLN A 91 1.54 -11.71 -11.03
N ASP A 92 0.28 -12.14 -11.00
CA ASP A 92 -0.87 -11.24 -11.06
C ASP A 92 -1.17 -10.67 -9.67
N PRO A 93 -1.22 -9.33 -9.51
CA PRO A 93 -1.51 -8.72 -8.23
C PRO A 93 -3.00 -8.81 -7.90
N VAL A 94 -3.29 -9.05 -6.62
CA VAL A 94 -4.64 -8.83 -6.07
C VAL A 94 -4.84 -7.33 -5.92
N ARG A 95 -5.88 -6.79 -6.57
CA ARG A 95 -6.29 -5.40 -6.43
C ARG A 95 -7.37 -5.24 -5.37
N VAL A 96 -7.14 -4.37 -4.40
CA VAL A 96 -8.10 -4.12 -3.31
C VAL A 96 -8.05 -2.67 -2.85
N LEU A 97 -9.21 -2.06 -2.66
CA LEU A 97 -9.29 -0.71 -2.10
C LEU A 97 -9.05 -0.76 -0.60
N SER A 98 -8.37 0.25 -0.06
CA SER A 98 -8.21 0.44 1.38
C SER A 98 -9.55 0.40 2.11
N ARG A 99 -10.57 1.06 1.56
CA ARG A 99 -11.94 1.06 2.09
C ARG A 99 -12.52 -0.35 2.18
N THR A 100 -12.22 -1.21 1.21
CA THR A 100 -12.63 -2.61 1.25
C THR A 100 -11.94 -3.30 2.42
N LEU A 101 -10.61 -3.20 2.57
CA LEU A 101 -9.88 -3.80 3.70
C LEU A 101 -10.39 -3.35 5.08
N LEU A 102 -10.78 -2.08 5.19
CA LEU A 102 -11.26 -1.47 6.44
C LEU A 102 -12.75 -1.68 6.70
N ASP A 103 -13.54 -2.08 5.70
CA ASP A 103 -14.95 -2.35 5.90
C ASP A 103 -15.14 -3.58 6.79
N ARG A 104 -15.66 -3.37 8.01
CA ARG A 104 -15.89 -4.47 8.96
C ARG A 104 -16.95 -5.46 8.48
N ARG A 105 -17.82 -5.11 7.52
CA ARG A 105 -18.97 -5.94 7.10
C ARG A 105 -18.58 -7.25 6.40
N TRP A 106 -17.45 -7.30 5.70
CA TRP A 106 -16.98 -8.56 5.07
C TRP A 106 -16.21 -9.45 6.05
N ARG A 107 -15.65 -8.88 7.12
CA ARG A 107 -14.93 -9.64 8.17
C ARG A 107 -15.83 -10.62 8.92
N TRP A 108 -17.13 -10.33 9.05
CA TRP A 108 -18.10 -11.24 9.68
C TRP A 108 -18.25 -12.59 8.95
N ARG A 109 -17.83 -12.69 7.68
CA ARG A 109 -17.84 -13.97 6.95
C ARG A 109 -16.61 -14.85 7.19
N GLN A 110 -15.61 -14.36 7.93
CA GLN A 110 -14.35 -15.10 8.18
C GLN A 110 -14.23 -15.62 9.61
N SER A 111 -14.97 -15.07 10.58
CA SER A 111 -15.01 -15.58 11.97
C SER A 111 -15.97 -16.76 12.18
N SER A 112 -16.46 -17.39 11.11
CA SER A 112 -17.31 -18.58 11.17
C SER A 112 -16.50 -19.84 10.84
N ARG A 113 -15.50 -20.17 11.68
CA ARG A 113 -14.91 -21.50 11.75
C ARG A 113 -14.57 -21.84 13.19
#